data_AF-M1C894-F1
#
_entry.id   AF-M1C894-F1
#
_cell.length_a   1.000
_cell.length_b   1.000
_cell.length_c   1.000
_cell.angle_alpha   90.00
_cell.angle_beta   90.00
_cell.angle_gamma   90.00
#
_symmetry.space_group_name_H-M   'P 1'
#
loop_
_entity.id
_entity.type
_entity.pdbx_description
1 polymer ?
#
loop_
_entity_poly.entity_id
_entity_poly.type
_entity_poly.pdbx_seq_one_letter_code
_entity_poly.pdbx_strand_id
1 'polypeptide(L)'
;MPHTQVHFCSIVQDIPEDVFLVAEYPHDWLFPQCAAVVHHGGAGTTAAGLRAGCPTTIVPFFGDQFFWGDRIHQKGLGPAPIPIEQLSVEGLSDAITFMLQSDVKSRVMELAVLLEKEDGVAGAVDAFHRHLPSEMPLPTPSYHEDIDGPNPLQWLFTRIGRICCLPCGS
;
A
#
# COMPACT_ATOMS: atom_id res chain seq x y z
N MET A 1 22.78 -3.25 21.40
CA MET A 1 22.19 -3.43 20.05
C MET A 1 23.00 -2.56 19.10
N PRO A 2 23.58 -3.09 18.02
CA PRO A 2 24.55 -2.33 17.24
C PRO A 2 23.84 -1.23 16.45
N HIS A 3 24.40 -0.03 16.55
CA HIS A 3 24.00 1.16 15.82
C HIS A 3 24.17 0.92 14.32
N THR A 4 23.06 0.70 13.61
CA THR A 4 23.05 0.75 12.14
C THR A 4 23.08 2.23 11.75
N GLN A 5 24.28 2.74 11.48
CA GLN A 5 24.48 4.03 10.86
C GLN A 5 24.00 3.92 9.40
N VAL A 6 22.76 4.30 9.17
CA VAL A 6 22.17 4.37 7.83
C VAL A 6 22.88 5.49 7.08
N HIS A 7 23.55 5.17 5.97
CA HIS A 7 24.17 6.16 5.09
C HIS A 7 23.09 7.10 4.55
N PHE A 8 22.97 8.28 5.17
CA PHE A 8 22.01 9.29 4.75
C PHE A 8 22.45 9.94 3.44
N CYS A 9 21.46 10.22 2.60
CA CYS A 9 21.59 11.02 1.39
C CYS A 9 22.27 12.36 1.73
N SER A 10 23.41 12.65 1.12
CA SER A 10 24.27 13.82 1.39
C SER A 10 23.68 15.16 0.93
N ILE A 11 22.36 15.28 0.83
CA ILE A 11 21.66 16.40 0.19
C ILE A 11 21.16 17.42 1.21
N VAL A 12 20.90 17.02 2.47
CA VAL A 12 20.42 17.94 3.51
C VAL A 12 21.57 18.26 4.46
N GLN A 13 22.12 19.47 4.33
CA GLN A 13 23.03 20.05 5.34
C GLN A 13 22.18 20.83 6.34
N ASP A 14 22.55 20.80 7.63
CA ASP A 14 21.87 21.48 8.74
C ASP A 14 20.41 21.04 9.01
N ILE A 15 20.26 19.81 9.51
CA ILE A 15 18.97 19.29 10.01
C ILE A 15 18.73 19.82 11.42
N PRO A 16 17.60 20.48 11.70
CA PRO A 16 17.23 20.91 13.05
C PRO A 16 17.16 19.74 14.06
N GLU A 17 17.40 20.00 15.35
CA GLU A 17 17.40 18.96 16.40
C GLU A 17 16.05 18.26 16.59
N ASP A 18 14.96 18.90 16.19
CA ASP A 18 13.59 18.40 16.24
C ASP A 18 13.16 17.63 14.97
N VAL A 19 14.06 17.49 13.99
CA VAL A 19 13.83 16.72 12.76
C VAL A 19 14.63 15.43 12.80
N PHE A 20 13.93 14.31 12.92
CA PHE A 20 14.53 12.98 12.84
C PHE A 20 14.30 12.38 11.46
N LEU A 21 15.37 12.24 10.67
CA LEU A 21 15.28 11.63 9.35
C LEU A 21 15.39 10.11 9.43
N VAL A 22 14.48 9.43 8.73
CA VAL A 22 14.37 7.98 8.69
C VAL A 22 14.32 7.54 7.24
N ALA A 23 15.03 6.46 6.88
CA ALA A 23 15.04 5.94 5.51
C ALA A 23 13.77 5.14 5.22
N GLU A 24 13.66 3.95 5.81
CA GLU A 24 12.49 3.07 5.69
C GLU A 24 12.06 2.63 7.08
N TYR A 25 10.77 2.76 7.37
CA TYR A 25 10.19 2.30 8.60
C TYR A 25 8.79 1.71 8.36
N PRO A 26 8.42 0.64 9.08
CA PRO A 26 7.09 0.06 8.98
C PRO A 26 6.04 1.03 9.55
N HIS A 27 5.07 1.43 8.71
CA HIS A 27 4.03 2.41 9.06
C HIS A 27 3.10 1.94 10.18
N ASP A 28 2.83 0.64 10.26
CA ASP A 28 2.04 0.00 11.32
C ASP A 28 2.68 0.11 12.70
N TRP A 29 4.01 0.25 12.76
CA TRP A 29 4.73 0.56 14.00
C TRP A 29 4.88 2.07 14.22
N LEU A 30 5.21 2.83 13.18
CA LEU A 30 5.53 4.26 13.30
C LEU A 30 4.29 5.11 13.57
N PHE A 31 3.22 4.95 12.79
CA PHE A 31 2.07 5.84 12.84
C PHE A 31 1.32 5.81 14.19
N PRO A 32 1.18 4.69 14.92
CA PRO A 32 0.62 4.72 16.28
C PRO A 32 1.35 5.64 17.26
N GLN A 33 2.60 6.03 16.96
CA GLN A 33 3.40 6.95 17.76
C GLN A 33 3.32 8.40 17.26
N CYS A 34 2.65 8.65 16.13
CA CYS A 34 2.50 9.96 15.52
C CYS A 34 1.22 10.66 15.96
N ALA A 35 1.30 11.97 16.18
CA ALA A 35 0.11 12.79 16.44
C ALA A 35 -0.73 13.01 15.17
N ALA A 36 -0.07 13.16 14.01
CA ALA A 36 -0.65 13.41 12.70
C ALA A 36 0.31 12.95 11.59
N VAL A 37 -0.19 12.81 10.36
CA VAL A 37 0.62 12.39 9.20
C VAL A 37 0.40 13.34 8.01
N VAL A 38 1.49 13.79 7.39
CA VAL A 38 1.46 14.53 6.12
C VAL A 38 2.04 13.64 5.04
N HIS A 39 1.31 13.43 3.96
CA HIS A 39 1.81 12.62 2.83
C HIS A 39 1.10 12.96 1.52
N HIS A 40 1.54 12.37 0.42
CA HIS A 40 1.02 12.69 -0.90
C HIS A 40 -0.37 12.11 -1.21
N GLY A 41 -0.91 11.23 -0.38
CA GLY A 41 -2.24 10.61 -0.58
C GLY A 41 -2.30 9.30 -1.33
N GLY A 42 -1.26 8.46 -1.31
CA GLY A 42 -1.41 7.07 -1.76
C GLY A 42 -2.38 6.28 -0.87
N ALA A 43 -3.26 5.46 -1.47
CA ALA A 43 -4.31 4.71 -0.78
C ALA A 43 -3.82 3.94 0.46
N GLY A 44 -2.70 3.22 0.34
CA GLY A 44 -2.13 2.43 1.44
C GLY A 44 -1.68 3.29 2.61
N THR A 45 -0.98 4.40 2.36
CA THR A 45 -0.53 5.32 3.41
C THR A 45 -1.71 6.04 4.07
N THR A 46 -2.71 6.45 3.29
CA THR A 46 -3.95 7.04 3.81
C THR A 46 -4.64 6.06 4.76
N ALA A 47 -4.84 4.81 4.32
CA ALA A 47 -5.48 3.78 5.11
C ALA A 47 -4.67 3.44 6.38
N ALA A 48 -3.34 3.39 6.29
CA ALA A 48 -2.46 3.11 7.43
C ALA A 48 -2.54 4.23 8.48
N GLY A 49 -2.47 5.50 8.06
CA GLY A 49 -2.58 6.65 8.97
C GLY A 49 -3.92 6.71 9.69
N LEU A 50 -5.02 6.52 8.95
CA LEU A 50 -6.37 6.48 9.53
C LEU A 50 -6.55 5.30 10.49
N ARG A 51 -6.04 4.12 10.16
CA ARG A 51 -6.10 2.93 11.04
C ARG A 51 -5.30 3.15 12.33
N ALA A 52 -4.18 3.87 12.26
CA ALA A 52 -3.40 4.27 13.43
C ALA A 52 -4.06 5.41 14.25
N GLY A 53 -5.20 5.92 13.80
CA GLY A 53 -5.89 7.00 14.48
C GLY A 53 -5.26 8.38 14.24
N CYS A 54 -4.43 8.55 13.22
CA CYS A 54 -3.74 9.80 12.91
C CYS A 54 -4.57 10.68 11.97
N PRO A 55 -4.94 11.91 12.37
CA PRO A 55 -5.32 12.95 11.43
C PRO A 55 -4.29 13.11 10.31
N THR A 56 -4.78 13.37 9.10
CA THR A 56 -3.96 13.31 7.90
C THR A 56 -4.16 14.52 7.00
N THR A 57 -3.07 15.11 6.53
CA THR A 57 -3.09 16.12 5.45
C THR A 57 -2.51 15.51 4.18
N ILE A 58 -3.19 15.76 3.07
CA ILE A 58 -2.83 15.23 1.75
C ILE A 58 -2.24 16.34 0.90
N VAL A 59 -1.05 16.09 0.33
CA VAL A 59 -0.37 16.98 -0.62
C VAL A 59 -0.36 16.31 -2.00
N PRO A 60 -1.47 16.37 -2.77
CA PRO A 60 -1.59 15.60 -4.00
C PRO A 60 -0.80 16.23 -5.14
N PHE A 61 -0.31 15.37 -6.03
CA PHE A 61 0.32 15.77 -7.29
C PHE A 61 -0.10 14.90 -8.48
N PHE A 62 -0.63 13.67 -8.29
CA PHE A 62 -1.17 12.87 -9.39
C PHE A 62 -2.13 11.75 -8.94
N GLY A 63 -2.92 11.22 -9.88
CA GLY A 63 -3.65 9.96 -9.70
C GLY A 63 -4.76 10.01 -8.65
N ASP A 64 -4.86 8.95 -7.85
CA ASP A 64 -5.87 8.77 -6.81
C ASP A 64 -5.67 9.68 -5.58
N GLN A 65 -4.56 10.39 -5.51
CA GLN A 65 -4.20 11.28 -4.40
C GLN A 65 -5.23 12.38 -4.18
N PHE A 66 -5.75 12.97 -5.26
CA PHE A 66 -6.80 13.98 -5.20
C PHE A 66 -8.08 13.43 -4.57
N PHE A 67 -8.47 12.21 -4.97
CA PHE A 67 -9.62 11.52 -4.39
C PHE A 67 -9.45 11.31 -2.88
N TRP A 68 -8.27 10.84 -2.44
CA TRP A 68 -8.02 10.65 -1.01
C TRP A 68 -8.00 11.97 -0.24
N GLY A 69 -7.40 13.03 -0.80
CA GLY A 69 -7.47 14.38 -0.26
C GLY A 69 -8.90 14.85 -0.02
N ASP A 70 -9.75 14.72 -1.03
CA ASP A 70 -11.17 15.08 -0.94
C ASP A 70 -11.92 14.24 0.10
N ARG A 71 -11.67 12.93 0.15
CA ARG A 71 -12.32 12.03 1.12
C ARG A 71 -11.95 12.37 2.56
N ILE A 72 -10.67 12.62 2.84
CA ILE A 72 -10.19 13.04 4.16
C ILE A 72 -10.85 14.35 4.58
N HIS A 73 -10.84 15.35 3.70
CA HIS A 73 -11.41 16.66 3.99
C HIS A 73 -12.92 16.60 4.24
N GLN A 74 -13.67 15.93 3.34
CA GLN A 74 -15.13 15.81 3.45
C GLN A 74 -15.59 15.07 4.71
N LYS A 75 -14.75 14.18 5.25
CA LYS A 75 -15.01 13.47 6.50
C LYS A 75 -14.51 14.22 7.74
N GLY A 76 -13.85 15.38 7.57
CA GLY A 76 -13.28 16.16 8.66
C GLY A 76 -12.12 15.47 9.38
N LEU A 77 -11.42 14.56 8.68
CA LEU A 77 -10.29 13.77 9.21
C LEU A 77 -8.94 14.49 9.02
N GLY A 78 -8.99 15.62 8.33
CA GLY A 78 -7.87 16.49 7.99
C GLY A 78 -8.38 17.77 7.31
N PRO A 79 -7.49 18.75 7.09
CA PRO A 79 -7.82 19.98 6.39
C PRO A 79 -8.06 19.72 4.90
N ALA A 80 -8.39 20.78 4.15
CA ALA A 80 -8.43 20.69 2.69
C ALA A 80 -7.07 20.23 2.15
N PRO A 81 -7.03 19.39 1.10
CA PRO A 81 -5.77 18.98 0.49
C PRO A 81 -5.03 20.20 -0.04
N ILE A 82 -3.69 20.16 0.03
CA ILE A 82 -2.81 21.23 -0.44
C ILE A 82 -2.15 20.73 -1.73
N PRO A 83 -2.63 21.10 -2.93
CA PRO A 83 -1.95 20.71 -4.16
C PRO A 83 -0.47 21.07 -4.11
N ILE A 84 0.43 20.22 -4.62
CA ILE A 84 1.87 20.43 -4.48
C ILE A 84 2.35 21.81 -4.96
N GLU A 85 1.70 22.35 -6.00
CA GLU A 85 1.96 23.67 -6.58
C GLU A 85 1.60 24.84 -5.66
N GLN A 86 0.78 24.57 -4.64
CA GLN A 86 0.28 25.53 -3.65
C GLN A 86 0.89 25.28 -2.26
N LEU A 87 1.79 24.31 -2.12
CA LEU A 87 2.41 23.99 -0.83
C LEU A 87 3.26 25.17 -0.35
N SER A 88 2.88 25.73 0.79
CA SER A 88 3.59 26.81 1.46
C SER A 88 3.84 26.46 2.94
N VAL A 89 4.75 27.21 3.57
CA VAL A 89 5.04 27.08 5.00
C VAL A 89 3.79 27.36 5.82
N GLU A 90 3.06 28.42 5.47
CA GLU A 90 1.83 28.83 6.14
C GLU A 90 0.74 27.77 5.97
N GLY A 91 0.50 27.31 4.73
CA GLY A 91 -0.52 26.30 4.46
C GLY A 91 -0.25 24.98 5.17
N LEU A 92 1.01 24.53 5.21
CA LEU A 92 1.39 23.32 5.93
C LEU A 92 1.29 23.49 7.45
N SER A 93 1.68 24.65 7.98
CA SER A 93 1.60 24.96 9.41
C SER A 93 0.15 25.03 9.90
N ASP A 94 -0.72 25.66 9.12
CA ASP A 94 -2.16 25.73 9.40
C ASP A 94 -2.79 24.33 9.34
N ALA A 95 -2.38 23.52 8.37
CA ALA A 95 -2.83 22.14 8.24
C ALA A 95 -2.42 21.27 9.44
N ILE A 96 -1.18 21.41 9.94
CA ILE A 96 -0.72 20.71 11.15
C ILE A 96 -1.52 21.19 12.36
N THR A 97 -1.71 22.50 12.50
CA THR A 97 -2.50 23.08 13.61
C THR A 97 -3.94 22.56 13.63
N PHE A 98 -4.58 22.48 12.45
CA PHE A 98 -5.91 21.89 12.30
C PHE A 98 -5.90 20.42 12.73
N MET A 99 -4.96 19.62 12.25
CA MET A 99 -4.87 18.19 12.59
C MET A 99 -4.67 17.92 14.09
N LEU A 100 -4.04 18.84 14.81
CA LEU A 100 -3.81 18.72 16.26
C LEU A 100 -5.03 19.10 17.11
N GLN A 101 -6.13 19.56 16.50
CA GLN A 101 -7.37 19.83 17.22
C GLN A 101 -8.00 18.53 17.76
N SER A 102 -8.54 18.59 18.98
CA SER A 102 -9.06 17.41 19.69
C SER A 102 -10.29 16.80 19.02
N ASP A 103 -11.13 17.60 18.38
CA ASP A 103 -12.31 17.15 17.64
C ASP A 103 -11.92 16.41 16.36
N VAL A 104 -10.88 16.87 15.64
CA VAL A 104 -10.32 16.16 14.48
C VAL A 104 -9.76 14.80 14.93
N LYS A 105 -8.98 14.78 16.02
CA LYS A 105 -8.46 13.53 16.58
C LYS A 105 -9.58 12.58 16.98
N SER A 106 -10.65 13.06 17.62
CA SER A 106 -11.80 12.22 18.00
C SER A 106 -12.45 11.55 16.78
N ARG A 107 -12.72 12.31 15.72
CA ARG A 107 -13.33 11.76 14.49
C ARG A 107 -12.46 10.69 13.85
N VAL A 108 -11.15 10.88 13.84
CA VAL A 108 -10.23 9.90 13.26
C VAL A 108 -10.15 8.64 14.14
N MET A 109 -10.14 8.77 15.46
CA MET A 109 -10.17 7.62 16.37
C MET A 109 -11.47 6.82 16.24
N GLU A 110 -12.61 7.49 16.07
CA GLU A 110 -13.90 6.83 15.79
C GLU A 110 -13.83 6.01 14.50
N LEU A 111 -13.25 6.57 13.44
CA LEU A 111 -13.04 5.83 12.18
C LEU A 111 -12.05 4.68 12.34
N ALA A 112 -10.96 4.87 13.09
CA ALA A 112 -9.96 3.84 13.33
C ALA A 112 -10.59 2.58 13.95
N VAL A 113 -11.50 2.75 14.92
CA VAL A 113 -12.25 1.64 15.54
C VAL A 113 -13.14 0.91 14.54
N LEU A 114 -13.68 1.61 13.54
CA LEU A 114 -14.46 0.98 12.47
C LEU A 114 -13.56 0.19 11.51
N LEU A 115 -12.43 0.77 11.12
CA LEU A 115 -11.44 0.13 10.25
C LEU A 115 -10.80 -1.11 10.91
N GLU A 116 -10.60 -1.09 12.22
CA GLU A 116 -10.10 -2.24 12.98
C GLU A 116 -11.05 -3.44 12.93
N LYS A 117 -12.36 -3.18 12.84
CA LYS A 117 -13.40 -4.22 12.78
C LYS A 117 -13.62 -4.76 11.36
N GLU A 118 -13.00 -4.17 10.36
CA GLU A 118 -13.15 -4.57 8.97
C GLU A 118 -12.13 -5.65 8.57
N ASP A 119 -12.60 -6.75 7.98
CA ASP A 119 -11.76 -7.70 7.27
C ASP A 119 -11.95 -7.57 5.75
N GLY A 120 -11.23 -6.62 5.17
CA GLY A 120 -11.28 -6.35 3.74
C GLY A 120 -10.72 -7.49 2.89
N VAL A 121 -9.80 -8.31 3.43
CA VAL A 121 -9.21 -9.45 2.70
C VAL A 121 -10.24 -10.56 2.59
N ALA A 122 -10.87 -10.96 3.68
CA ALA A 122 -11.94 -11.95 3.65
C ALA A 122 -13.10 -11.47 2.75
N GLY A 123 -13.49 -10.19 2.87
CA GLY A 123 -14.51 -9.60 2.01
C GLY A 123 -14.17 -9.66 0.52
N ALA A 124 -12.91 -9.42 0.16
CA ALA A 124 -12.43 -9.54 -1.22
C ALA A 124 -12.40 -10.99 -1.71
N VAL A 125 -11.93 -11.93 -0.89
CA VAL A 125 -11.91 -13.36 -1.20
C VAL A 125 -13.32 -13.90 -1.42
N ASP A 126 -14.25 -13.57 -0.52
CA ASP A 126 -15.65 -13.96 -0.65
C ASP A 126 -16.29 -13.33 -1.90
N ALA A 127 -15.98 -12.06 -2.18
CA ALA A 127 -16.44 -11.40 -3.39
C ALA A 127 -15.90 -12.07 -4.65
N PHE A 128 -14.62 -12.43 -4.68
CA PHE A 128 -14.01 -13.15 -5.78
C PHE A 128 -14.71 -14.50 -6.01
N HIS A 129 -14.87 -15.32 -4.97
CA HIS A 129 -15.51 -16.63 -5.08
C HIS A 129 -16.98 -16.54 -5.52
N ARG A 130 -17.73 -15.53 -5.08
CA ARG A 130 -19.12 -15.30 -5.54
C ARG A 130 -19.23 -15.03 -7.04
N HIS A 131 -18.18 -14.49 -7.66
CA HIS A 131 -18.18 -14.12 -9.08
C HIS A 131 -17.46 -15.14 -9.97
N LEU A 132 -16.91 -16.22 -9.40
CA LEU A 132 -16.41 -17.32 -10.20
C LEU A 132 -17.57 -18.06 -10.86
N PRO A 133 -17.44 -18.45 -12.14
CA PRO A 133 -18.41 -19.35 -12.75
C PRO A 133 -18.39 -20.70 -12.03
N SER A 134 -19.54 -21.39 -12.03
CA SER A 134 -19.67 -22.73 -11.41
C SER A 134 -18.75 -23.78 -12.04
N GLU A 135 -18.32 -23.55 -13.28
CA GLU A 135 -17.35 -24.35 -14.00
C GLU A 135 -16.28 -23.43 -14.58
N MET A 136 -15.01 -23.75 -14.33
CA MET A 136 -13.90 -23.09 -15.00
C MET A 136 -13.84 -23.57 -16.45
N PRO A 137 -13.81 -22.67 -17.46
CA PRO A 137 -13.60 -23.09 -18.83
C PRO A 137 -12.28 -23.86 -18.91
N LEU A 138 -12.35 -25.14 -19.26
CA LEU A 138 -11.13 -25.88 -19.55
C LEU A 138 -10.45 -25.20 -20.74
N PRO A 139 -9.11 -25.04 -20.72
CA PRO A 139 -8.40 -24.59 -21.90
C PRO A 139 -8.80 -25.52 -23.04
N THR A 140 -9.35 -24.96 -24.12
CA THR A 140 -9.53 -25.71 -25.36
C THR A 140 -8.15 -26.22 -25.74
N PRO A 141 -7.93 -27.54 -25.92
CA PRO A 141 -6.67 -28.02 -26.44
C PRO A 141 -6.44 -27.33 -27.77
N SER A 142 -5.44 -26.45 -27.84
CA SER A 142 -4.96 -25.94 -29.10
C SER A 142 -4.31 -27.12 -29.79
N TYR A 143 -5.04 -27.75 -30.70
CA TYR A 143 -4.43 -28.51 -31.77
C TYR A 143 -3.71 -27.50 -32.66
N HIS A 144 -2.53 -27.05 -32.24
CA HIS A 144 -1.52 -26.78 -33.25
C HIS A 144 -1.28 -28.13 -33.91
N GLU A 145 -1.77 -28.26 -35.15
CA GLU A 145 -1.23 -29.27 -36.05
C GLU A 145 0.25 -28.96 -36.17
N ASP A 146 1.07 -29.65 -35.38
CA ASP A 146 2.49 -29.77 -35.63
C ASP A 146 2.63 -30.45 -37.01
N ILE A 147 2.62 -29.64 -38.07
CA ILE A 147 3.10 -30.02 -39.40
C ILE A 147 4.62 -30.12 -39.30
N ASP A 148 5.10 -31.04 -38.47
CA ASP A 148 6.43 -31.63 -38.47
C ASP A 148 6.42 -32.72 -37.40
N GLY A 149 6.40 -33.98 -37.84
CA GLY A 149 6.48 -35.12 -36.95
C GLY A 149 7.71 -35.04 -36.02
N PRO A 150 7.66 -35.63 -34.82
CA PRO A 150 8.70 -35.41 -33.83
C PRO A 150 10.05 -35.87 -34.33
N ASN A 151 11.04 -34.96 -34.34
CA ASN A 151 12.44 -35.31 -34.52
C ASN A 151 12.80 -36.42 -33.49
N PRO A 152 13.37 -37.56 -33.93
CA PRO A 152 13.68 -38.69 -33.05
C PRO A 152 14.48 -38.32 -31.80
N LEU A 153 15.31 -37.28 -31.86
CA LEU A 153 16.07 -36.80 -30.72
C LEU A 153 15.18 -36.09 -29.69
N GLN A 154 14.18 -35.33 -30.12
CA GLN A 154 13.29 -34.60 -29.23
C GLN A 154 12.39 -35.55 -28.45
N TRP A 155 11.90 -36.63 -29.08
CA TRP A 155 11.17 -37.70 -28.42
C TRP A 155 12.00 -38.42 -27.35
N LEU A 156 13.29 -38.66 -27.64
CA LEU A 156 14.22 -39.29 -26.70
C LEU A 156 14.42 -38.39 -25.46
N PHE A 157 14.58 -37.08 -25.64
CA PHE A 157 14.71 -36.14 -24.52
C PHE A 157 13.45 -36.05 -23.66
N THR A 158 12.25 -36.08 -24.25
CA THR A 158 10.99 -36.10 -23.48
C THR A 158 10.87 -37.36 -22.63
N ARG A 159 11.40 -38.49 -23.10
CA ARG A 159 11.34 -39.77 -22.39
C ARG A 159 12.37 -39.87 -21.26
N ILE A 160 13.55 -39.28 -21.42
CA ILE A 160 14.58 -39.18 -20.37
C ILE A 160 14.14 -38.20 -19.28
N GLY A 161 13.56 -37.04 -19.63
CA GLY A 161 13.08 -36.06 -18.66
C GLY A 161 11.98 -36.58 -17.73
N ARG A 162 11.14 -37.51 -18.21
CA ARG A 162 10.10 -38.18 -17.39
C ARG A 162 10.65 -39.19 -16.38
N ILE A 163 11.89 -39.66 -16.54
CA ILE A 163 12.54 -40.63 -15.62
C ILE A 163 13.15 -39.90 -14.41
N CYS A 164 13.45 -38.60 -14.52
CA CYS A 164 14.03 -37.80 -13.43
C CYS A 164 13.02 -37.14 -12.48
N CYS A 165 11.72 -37.25 -12.74
CA CYS A 165 10.65 -36.66 -11.91
C CYS A 165 9.72 -37.70 -11.26
N LEU A 166 10.26 -38.87 -10.90
CA LEU A 166 9.57 -39.72 -9.93
C LEU A 166 9.60 -39.04 -8.56
N PRO A 167 8.47 -38.94 -7.84
CA PRO A 167 8.45 -38.37 -6.51
C PRO A 167 9.27 -39.27 -5.58
N CYS A 168 10.33 -38.73 -4.97
CA CYS A 168 10.90 -39.33 -3.77
C CYS A 168 9.86 -39.21 -2.66
N GLY A 169 9.11 -40.28 -2.44
CA GLY A 169 8.23 -40.46 -1.29
C GLY A 169 8.68 -41.64 -0.45
N SER A 170 9.20 -41.36 0.75
CA SER A 170 8.95 -42.06 2.03
C SER A 170 9.53 -41.19 3.14
#